data_AF-A0A8J2VG41-F1
#
_entry.id   AF-A0A8J2VG41-F1
#
_cell.length_a   1.000
_cell.length_b   1.000
_cell.length_c   1.000
_cell.angle_alpha   90.00
_cell.angle_beta   90.00
_cell.angle_gamma   90.00
#
_symmetry.space_group_name_H-M   'P 1'
#
loop_
_entity.id
_entity.type
_entity.pdbx_description
1 polymer ?
#
loop_
_entity_poly.entity_id
_entity_poly.type
_entity_poly.pdbx_seq_one_letter_code
_entity_poly.pdbx_strand_id
1 'polypeptide(L)'
;MFFVPIPWQGKTSIPLDHLVTAITRHFAPFTPYYALFVITLGALSPFWKGRWKNSRTEVVLSLLKLVGLAVAIMLVFQIGPAWVLAPDTGLFLFEKLVIPVGLLVPLGSIFLALLVGYGLLEFVGVWMRPVMRIIWKTPTRTVGH
;
A
#
# COMPACT_ATOMS: atom_id res chain seq x y z
N MET A 1 -2.40 16.13 -4.72
CA MET A 1 -3.87 15.92 -4.60
C MET A 1 -4.24 14.45 -4.31
N PHE A 2 -3.46 13.71 -3.51
CA PHE A 2 -3.78 12.33 -3.11
C PHE A 2 -4.43 12.24 -1.71
N PHE A 3 -4.79 13.40 -1.13
CA PHE A 3 -5.23 13.57 0.26
C PHE A 3 -6.51 14.42 0.36
N VAL A 4 -7.38 14.37 -0.64
CA VAL A 4 -8.70 15.01 -0.50
C VAL A 4 -9.68 13.95 0.00
N PRO A 5 -10.06 13.96 1.29
CA PRO A 5 -11.03 13.02 1.83
C PRO A 5 -12.42 13.36 1.25
N ILE A 6 -13.00 12.42 0.52
CA ILE A 6 -14.42 12.49 0.12
C ILE A 6 -15.20 11.69 1.16
N PRO A 7 -16.04 12.32 1.99
CA PRO A 7 -16.84 11.60 2.97
C PRO A 7 -17.97 10.85 2.27
N TRP A 8 -17.95 9.52 2.33
CA TRP A 8 -19.09 8.68 1.99
C TRP A 8 -19.35 7.74 3.17
N GLN A 9 -20.55 7.81 3.75
CA GLN A 9 -21.01 6.94 4.85
C GLN A 9 -20.16 6.93 6.13
N GLY A 10 -19.64 8.08 6.54
CA GLY A 10 -19.13 8.28 7.91
C GLY A 10 -17.71 7.80 8.20
N LYS A 11 -16.93 7.39 7.19
CA LYS A 11 -15.47 7.21 7.31
C LYS A 11 -14.74 7.91 6.17
N THR A 12 -13.95 8.91 6.55
CA THR A 12 -13.05 9.64 5.66
C THR A 12 -11.92 8.73 5.21
N SER A 13 -12.07 8.15 4.03
CA SER A 13 -11.05 7.27 3.46
C SER A 13 -10.91 7.53 1.96
N ILE A 14 -9.67 7.48 1.48
CA ILE A 14 -9.31 7.59 0.06
C ILE A 14 -10.13 6.52 -0.71
N PRO A 15 -10.61 6.78 -1.94
CA PRO A 15 -11.36 5.75 -2.71
C PRO A 15 -10.61 4.41 -2.82
N LEU A 16 -9.27 4.48 -2.83
CA LEU A 16 -8.37 3.35 -2.84
C LEU A 16 -8.44 2.51 -1.55
N ASP A 17 -8.65 3.16 -0.40
CA ASP A 17 -8.81 2.49 0.90
C ASP A 17 -10.14 1.73 0.99
N HIS A 18 -11.21 2.23 0.36
CA HIS A 18 -12.47 1.49 0.23
C HIS A 18 -12.32 0.23 -0.64
N LEU A 19 -11.55 0.33 -1.74
CA LEU A 19 -11.26 -0.81 -2.61
C LEU A 19 -10.42 -1.86 -1.86
N VAL A 20 -9.39 -1.43 -1.14
CA VAL A 20 -8.55 -2.32 -0.31
C VAL A 20 -9.37 -2.97 0.81
N THR A 21 -10.25 -2.21 1.46
CA THR A 21 -11.14 -2.73 2.52
C THR A 21 -12.18 -3.70 1.97
N ALA A 22 -12.71 -3.46 0.77
CA ALA A 22 -13.64 -4.38 0.10
C ALA A 22 -12.95 -5.70 -0.28
N ILE A 23 -11.72 -5.64 -0.80
CA ILE A 23 -10.91 -6.81 -1.13
C ILE A 23 -10.56 -7.59 0.13
N THR A 24 -10.08 -6.92 1.19
CA THR A 24 -9.74 -7.61 2.45
C THR A 24 -10.94 -8.23 3.14
N ARG A 25 -12.15 -7.67 3.03
CA ARG A 25 -13.36 -8.31 3.56
C ARG A 25 -13.73 -9.59 2.83
N HIS A 26 -13.52 -9.65 1.52
CA HIS A 26 -13.85 -10.84 0.72
C HIS A 26 -12.76 -11.92 0.78
N PHE A 27 -11.50 -11.51 0.94
CA PHE A 27 -10.31 -12.38 0.97
C PHE A 27 -9.72 -12.56 2.38
N ALA A 28 -10.46 -12.22 3.44
CA ALA A 28 -10.00 -12.24 4.83
C ALA A 28 -9.22 -13.52 5.25
N PRO A 29 -9.67 -14.75 4.91
CA PRO A 29 -8.91 -15.96 5.29
C PRO A 29 -7.59 -16.16 4.53
N PHE A 30 -7.45 -15.61 3.32
CA PHE A 30 -6.22 -15.70 2.52
C PHE A 30 -5.21 -14.57 2.79
N THR A 31 -5.67 -13.53 3.47
CA THR A 31 -4.90 -12.30 3.71
C THR A 31 -3.60 -12.52 4.49
N PRO A 32 -3.55 -13.30 5.59
CA PRO A 32 -2.29 -13.56 6.30
C PRO A 32 -1.26 -14.34 5.46
N TYR A 33 -1.71 -15.26 4.61
CA TYR A 33 -0.83 -15.99 3.67
C TYR A 33 -0.27 -15.09 2.57
N TYR A 34 -1.08 -14.17 2.06
CA TYR A 34 -0.61 -13.15 1.12
C TYR A 34 0.44 -12.24 1.75
N ALA A 35 0.21 -11.75 2.97
CA ALA A 35 1.17 -10.94 3.69
C ALA A 35 2.50 -11.70 3.89
N LEU A 36 2.44 -12.98 4.27
CA LEU A 36 3.62 -13.83 4.39
C LEU A 36 4.39 -13.95 3.07
N PHE A 37 3.68 -14.15 1.95
CA PHE A 37 4.28 -14.22 0.63
C PHE A 37 5.00 -12.92 0.26
N VAL A 38 4.36 -11.76 0.46
CA VAL A 38 4.96 -10.44 0.19
C VAL A 38 6.19 -10.18 1.07
N ILE A 39 6.12 -10.51 2.36
CA ILE A 39 7.25 -10.38 3.29
C ILE A 39 8.40 -11.29 2.86
N THR A 40 8.10 -12.53 2.44
CA THR A 40 9.10 -13.49 1.95
C THR A 40 9.80 -12.94 0.71
N LEU A 41 9.07 -12.46 -0.29
CA LEU A 41 9.65 -11.84 -1.48
C LEU A 41 10.51 -10.61 -1.12
N GLY A 42 10.05 -9.76 -0.21
CA GLY A 42 10.79 -8.58 0.25
C GLY A 42 12.09 -8.95 0.97
N ALA A 43 12.04 -9.97 1.82
CA ALA A 43 13.17 -10.49 2.59
C ALA A 43 14.20 -11.22 1.71
N LEU A 44 13.76 -11.97 0.70
CA LEU A 44 14.64 -12.68 -0.25
C LEU A 44 15.22 -11.77 -1.34
N SER A 45 14.56 -10.65 -1.66
CA SER A 45 15.00 -9.73 -2.72
C SER A 45 16.48 -9.28 -2.67
N PRO A 46 17.10 -8.94 -1.51
CA PRO A 46 18.52 -8.58 -1.47
C PRO A 46 19.47 -9.78 -1.68
N PHE A 47 19.03 -11.00 -1.36
CA PHE A 47 19.82 -12.23 -1.51
C PHE A 47 19.88 -12.67 -2.96
N TRP A 48 18.75 -12.67 -3.68
CA TRP A 48 18.71 -12.97 -5.12
C TRP A 48 19.48 -11.97 -5.96
N LYS A 49 19.44 -10.68 -5.61
CA LYS A 49 20.19 -9.64 -6.32
C LYS A 49 21.66 -9.55 -5.89
N GLY A 50 22.12 -10.38 -4.95
CA GLY A 50 23.49 -10.35 -4.42
C GLY A 50 23.89 -9.06 -3.70
N ARG A 51 22.94 -8.15 -3.46
CA ARG A 51 23.16 -6.80 -2.92
C ARG A 51 23.41 -6.78 -1.41
N TRP A 52 23.05 -7.86 -0.72
CA TRP A 52 23.16 -7.96 0.74
C TRP A 52 24.58 -7.73 1.27
N LYS A 53 25.63 -7.99 0.47
CA LYS A 53 27.04 -7.81 0.83
C LYS A 53 27.68 -6.51 0.33
N ASN A 54 26.89 -5.61 -0.28
CA ASN A 54 27.44 -4.43 -0.96
C ASN A 54 27.86 -3.31 0.02
N SER A 55 27.25 -3.25 1.20
CA SER A 55 27.55 -2.26 2.23
C SER A 55 27.20 -2.80 3.61
N ARG A 56 27.84 -2.29 4.68
CA ARG A 56 27.52 -2.64 6.07
C ARG A 56 26.04 -2.41 6.39
N THR A 57 25.43 -1.35 5.85
CA THR A 57 23.99 -1.07 6.01
C THR A 57 23.12 -2.12 5.33
N GLU A 58 23.47 -2.56 4.12
CA GLU A 58 22.73 -3.60 3.40
C GLU A 58 22.83 -4.96 4.09
N VAL A 59 23.97 -5.29 4.69
CA VAL A 59 24.14 -6.52 5.50
C VAL A 59 23.20 -6.48 6.71
N VAL A 60 23.23 -5.40 7.49
CA VAL A 60 22.39 -5.24 8.69
C VAL A 60 20.90 -5.25 8.34
N LEU A 61 20.50 -4.52 7.29
CA LEU A 61 19.10 -4.49 6.84
C LEU A 61 18.65 -5.85 6.29
N SER A 62 19.52 -6.59 5.60
CA SER A 62 19.19 -7.92 5.09
C SER A 62 19.04 -8.94 6.22
N LEU A 63 19.88 -8.86 7.26
CA LEU A 63 19.73 -9.67 8.46
C LEU A 63 18.43 -9.35 9.20
N LEU A 64 18.11 -8.05 9.34
CA LEU A 64 16.88 -7.59 9.98
C LEU A 64 15.63 -8.05 9.20
N LYS A 65 15.69 -8.08 7.87
CA LYS A 65 14.62 -8.64 7.03
C LYS A 65 14.38 -10.13 7.29
N LEU A 66 15.45 -10.92 7.50
CA LEU A 66 15.32 -12.34 7.86
C LEU A 66 14.68 -12.52 9.24
N VAL A 67 15.07 -11.68 10.22
CA VAL A 67 14.44 -11.68 11.54
C VAL A 67 12.96 -11.33 11.42
N GLY A 68 12.62 -10.29 10.66
CA GLY A 68 11.22 -9.92 10.39
C GLY A 68 10.42 -11.02 9.70
N LEU A 69 11.02 -11.75 8.77
CA LEU A 69 10.40 -12.92 8.13
C LEU A 69 10.14 -14.04 9.14
N ALA A 70 11.10 -14.35 10.02
CA ALA A 70 10.91 -15.34 11.07
C ALA A 70 9.74 -14.96 12.00
N VAL A 71 9.66 -13.69 12.41
CA VAL A 71 8.55 -13.17 13.23
C VAL A 71 7.21 -13.27 12.49
N ALA A 72 7.18 -12.95 11.19
CA ALA A 72 5.96 -13.07 10.38
C ALA A 72 5.48 -14.52 10.27
N ILE A 73 6.40 -15.49 10.09
CA ILE A 73 6.08 -16.92 10.10
C ILE A 73 5.49 -17.30 11.47
N MET A 74 6.12 -16.88 12.57
CA MET A 74 5.63 -17.16 13.92
C MET A 74 4.20 -16.64 14.15
N LEU A 75 3.89 -15.43 13.66
CA LEU A 75 2.58 -14.82 13.79
C LEU A 75 1.50 -15.51 12.93
N VAL A 76 1.83 -15.92 11.71
CA VAL A 76 0.87 -16.59 10.81
C VAL A 76 0.55 -18.00 11.29
N PHE A 77 1.56 -18.76 11.73
CA PHE A 77 1.36 -20.11 12.23
C PHE A 77 0.97 -20.19 13.70
N GLN A 78 0.92 -19.04 14.41
CA GLN A 78 0.66 -18.97 15.86
C GLN A 78 1.66 -19.79 16.69
N ILE A 79 2.90 -19.91 16.21
CA ILE A 79 3.98 -20.66 16.87
C ILE A 79 5.07 -19.66 17.27
N GLY A 80 5.17 -19.33 18.55
CA GLY A 80 6.15 -18.34 19.01
C GLY A 80 6.08 -18.03 20.51
N PRO A 81 7.02 -17.21 21.02
CA PRO A 81 7.01 -16.77 22.40
C PRO A 81 5.75 -15.98 22.74
N ALA A 82 5.26 -16.08 23.98
CA ALA A 82 4.03 -15.41 24.43
C ALA A 82 4.03 -13.88 24.20
N TRP A 83 5.20 -13.23 24.21
CA TRP A 83 5.33 -11.79 23.94
C TRP A 83 5.16 -11.42 22.46
N VAL A 84 5.49 -12.34 21.52
CA VAL A 84 5.28 -12.12 20.08
C VAL A 84 3.82 -12.42 19.72
N LEU A 85 3.24 -13.45 20.30
CA LEU A 85 1.84 -13.83 20.07
C LEU A 85 0.85 -13.02 20.89
N ALA A 86 1.34 -12.09 21.72
CA ALA A 86 0.51 -11.22 22.53
C ALA A 86 -0.52 -10.49 21.64
N PRO A 87 -1.83 -10.65 21.90
CA PRO A 87 -2.88 -10.15 21.02
C PRO A 87 -2.89 -8.63 20.89
N ASP A 88 -2.37 -7.94 21.91
CA ASP A 88 -2.21 -6.50 22.04
C ASP A 88 -0.99 -5.94 21.31
N THR A 89 0.01 -6.77 20.99
CA THR A 89 1.25 -6.31 20.36
C THR A 89 1.48 -6.96 19.00
N GLY A 90 1.97 -8.20 18.94
CA GLY A 90 2.42 -8.78 17.68
C GLY A 90 1.26 -9.12 16.74
N LEU A 91 0.17 -9.68 17.27
CA LEU A 91 -1.01 -9.99 16.45
C LEU A 91 -1.73 -8.70 16.00
N PHE A 92 -1.85 -7.72 16.89
CA PHE A 92 -2.43 -6.41 16.56
C PHE A 92 -1.67 -5.69 15.45
N LEU A 93 -0.34 -5.57 15.57
CA LEU A 93 0.50 -4.95 14.55
C LEU A 93 0.37 -5.69 13.20
N PHE A 94 0.29 -7.01 13.23
CA PHE A 94 0.16 -7.81 12.02
C PHE A 94 -1.19 -7.56 11.31
N GLU A 95 -2.29 -7.64 12.05
CA GLU A 95 -3.64 -7.51 11.49
C GLU A 95 -4.01 -6.07 11.10
N LYS A 96 -3.56 -5.09 11.89
CA LYS A 96 -3.97 -3.69 11.72
C LYS A 96 -2.99 -2.86 10.90
N LEU A 97 -1.72 -3.24 10.83
CA LEU A 97 -0.71 -2.49 10.07
C LEU A 97 -0.13 -3.32 8.93
N VAL A 98 0.45 -4.49 9.22
CA VAL A 98 1.22 -5.23 8.21
C VAL A 98 0.33 -5.69 7.06
N ILE A 99 -0.83 -6.26 7.36
CA ILE A 99 -1.79 -6.71 6.34
C ILE A 99 -2.30 -5.53 5.47
N PRO A 100 -2.87 -4.44 6.03
CA PRO A 100 -3.39 -3.35 5.21
C PRO A 100 -2.29 -2.65 4.40
N VAL A 101 -1.13 -2.36 5.01
CA VAL A 101 -0.02 -1.70 4.34
C VAL A 101 0.56 -2.60 3.24
N GLY A 102 0.70 -3.90 3.51
CA GLY A 102 1.20 -4.89 2.55
C GLY A 102 0.34 -5.01 1.29
N LEU A 103 -0.96 -4.73 1.38
CA LEU A 103 -1.87 -4.66 0.23
C LEU A 103 -1.87 -3.28 -0.42
N LEU A 104 -1.89 -2.22 0.39
CA LEU A 104 -1.95 -0.84 -0.09
C LEU A 104 -0.72 -0.47 -0.91
N VAL A 105 0.49 -0.88 -0.49
CA VAL A 105 1.74 -0.50 -1.17
C VAL A 105 1.79 -1.01 -2.63
N PRO A 106 1.59 -2.31 -2.92
CA PRO A 106 1.54 -2.79 -4.31
C PRO A 106 0.41 -2.16 -5.13
N LEU A 107 -0.81 -2.11 -4.59
CA LEU A 107 -1.95 -1.50 -5.28
C LEU A 107 -1.70 -0.02 -5.59
N GLY A 108 -1.22 0.72 -4.59
CA GLY A 108 -0.85 2.13 -4.72
C GLY A 108 0.26 2.35 -5.75
N SER A 109 1.23 1.43 -5.84
CA SER A 109 2.31 1.52 -6.84
C SER A 109 1.80 1.32 -8.27
N ILE A 110 0.86 0.39 -8.48
CA ILE A 110 0.22 0.16 -9.80
C ILE A 110 -0.58 1.40 -10.19
N PHE A 111 -1.39 1.92 -9.26
CA PHE A 111 -2.15 3.16 -9.50
C PHE A 111 -1.23 4.35 -9.78
N LEU A 112 -0.13 4.49 -9.05
CA LEU A 112 0.85 5.55 -9.29
C LEU A 112 1.50 5.41 -10.67
N ALA A 113 1.87 4.19 -11.07
CA ALA A 113 2.41 3.93 -12.40
C ALA A 113 1.41 4.26 -13.51
N LEU A 114 0.13 3.92 -13.35
CA LEU A 114 -0.93 4.32 -14.28
C LEU A 114 -1.12 5.84 -14.32
N LEU A 115 -1.07 6.48 -13.14
CA LEU A 115 -1.28 7.90 -12.98
C LEU A 115 -0.19 8.73 -13.67
N VAL A 116 1.07 8.35 -13.48
CA VAL A 116 2.24 9.07 -14.00
C VAL A 116 2.64 8.58 -15.40
N GLY A 117 2.68 7.27 -15.62
CA GLY A 117 3.26 6.65 -16.81
C GLY A 117 2.28 6.41 -17.96
N TYR A 118 0.99 6.21 -17.68
CA TYR A 118 -0.01 5.89 -18.70
C TYR A 118 -0.96 7.05 -19.03
N GLY A 119 -0.65 8.27 -18.58
CA GLY A 119 -1.44 9.46 -18.91
C GLY A 119 -2.83 9.51 -18.25
N LEU A 120 -3.09 8.69 -17.22
CA LEU A 120 -4.35 8.75 -16.48
C LEU A 120 -4.55 10.14 -15.83
N LEU A 121 -3.47 10.85 -15.45
CA LEU A 121 -3.52 12.26 -15.06
C LEU A 121 -4.08 13.17 -16.16
N GLU A 122 -3.73 12.92 -17.41
CA GLU A 122 -4.21 13.70 -18.57
C GLU A 122 -5.68 13.39 -18.88
N PHE A 123 -6.06 12.11 -18.80
CA PHE A 123 -7.46 11.68 -18.94
C PHE A 123 -8.37 12.28 -17.85
N VAL A 124 -7.98 12.14 -16.59
CA VAL A 124 -8.69 12.73 -15.45
C VAL A 124 -8.70 14.26 -15.57
N GLY A 125 -7.59 14.85 -16.01
CA GLY A 125 -7.49 16.28 -16.30
C GLY A 125 -8.51 16.73 -17.33
N VAL A 126 -8.63 16.05 -18.48
CA VAL A 126 -9.65 16.31 -19.52
C VAL A 126 -11.07 16.19 -18.97
N TRP A 127 -11.35 15.12 -18.22
CA TRP A 127 -12.67 14.86 -17.65
C TRP A 127 -13.06 15.88 -16.56
N MET A 128 -12.08 16.39 -15.80
CA MET A 128 -12.29 17.42 -14.79
C MET A 128 -12.39 18.85 -15.34
N ARG A 129 -11.95 19.12 -16.58
CA ARG A 129 -12.08 20.46 -17.22
C ARG A 129 -13.48 21.07 -17.08
N PRO A 130 -14.61 20.38 -17.37
CA PRO A 130 -15.94 20.95 -17.19
C PRO A 130 -16.27 21.27 -15.73
N VAL A 131 -15.88 20.42 -14.77
CA VAL A 131 -16.09 20.67 -13.34
C VAL A 131 -15.28 21.88 -12.87
N MET A 132 -14.01 21.98 -13.27
CA MET A 132 -13.17 23.13 -12.94
C MET A 132 -13.70 24.43 -13.56
N ARG A 133 -14.29 24.37 -14.76
CA ARG A 133 -14.93 25.52 -15.41
C ARG A 133 -16.14 26.02 -14.60
N ILE A 134 -16.93 25.14 -14.00
CA ILE A 134 -18.09 25.50 -13.17
C ILE A 134 -17.63 26.15 -11.86
N ILE A 135 -16.63 25.57 -11.19
CA ILE A 135 -16.19 26.03 -9.87
C ILE A 135 -15.38 27.33 -9.96
N TRP A 136 -14.44 27.42 -10.91
CA TRP A 136 -13.53 28.57 -11.02
C TRP A 136 -13.96 29.64 -12.02
N LYS A 137 -15.06 29.44 -12.76
CA LYS A 137 -15.51 30.34 -13.84
C LYS A 137 -14.34 30.82 -14.71
N THR A 138 -13.44 29.89 -15.06
CA THR A 138 -12.22 30.25 -15.79
C THR A 138 -12.63 30.88 -17.12
N PRO A 139 -12.18 32.12 -17.42
CA PRO A 139 -12.63 32.82 -18.62
C PRO A 139 -12.27 31.99 -19.84
N THR A 140 -13.25 31.71 -20.69
CA THR A 140 -12.99 31.38 -22.09
C THR A 140 -12.07 32.45 -22.62
N ARG A 141 -10.87 32.07 -23.11
CA ARG A 141 -10.05 33.00 -23.89
C ARG A 141 -10.92 33.50 -25.04
N THR A 142 -11.32 34.75 -24.91
CA THR A 142 -11.74 35.62 -26.00
C THR A 142 -10.56 35.78 -26.95
N VAL A 143 -10.69 35.22 -28.15
CA VAL A 143 -10.14 35.75 -29.41
C VAL A 143 -11.12 35.23 -30.48
N GLY A 144 -11.99 36.00 -31.13
CA GLY A 144 -12.02 37.45 -31.26
C GLY A 144 -11.02 37.90 -32.32
N HIS A 145 -11.44 37.76 -33.60
CA HIS A 145 -10.78 38.21 -34.84
C HIS A 145 -9.70 37.29 -35.43
#